data_AF-A0A6N7WBL6-F1
#
_entry.id   AF-A0A6N7WBL6-F1
#
_cell.length_a   1.000
_cell.length_b   1.000
_cell.length_c   1.000
_cell.angle_alpha   90.00
_cell.angle_beta   90.00
_cell.angle_gamma   90.00
#
_symmetry.space_group_name_H-M   'P 1'
#
loop_
_entity.id
_entity.type
_entity.pdbx_description
1 polymer ?
#
loop_
_entity_poly.entity_id
_entity_poly.type
_entity_poly.pdbx_seq_one_letter_code
_entity_poly.pdbx_strand_id
1 'polypeptide(L)'
;MQDEQNFKKKISQGASFIIRITDRKNDTWQGSITWTDRGVTKYFRSSLELIKLMDSAVQAAAPEAGYKVTDKGKENIRRIKTERRSSI
;
A
#
# COMPACT_ATOMS: atom_id res chain seq x y z
N MET A 1 30.51 12.32 -6.06
CA MET A 1 30.56 10.85 -5.81
C MET A 1 30.19 10.46 -4.36
N GLN A 2 29.55 11.34 -3.58
CA GLN A 2 29.00 11.01 -2.24
C GLN A 2 27.47 11.01 -2.22
N ASP A 3 26.85 11.62 -3.23
CA ASP A 3 25.39 11.77 -3.36
C ASP A 3 24.69 10.46 -3.72
N GLU A 4 25.40 9.56 -4.39
CA GLU A 4 24.90 8.24 -4.80
C GLU A 4 24.73 7.27 -3.62
N GLN A 5 25.61 7.37 -2.62
CA GLN A 5 25.59 6.48 -1.45
C GLN A 5 24.53 6.90 -0.41
N ASN A 6 24.11 8.17 -0.42
CA ASN A 6 23.11 8.69 0.51
C ASN A 6 21.67 8.29 0.12
N PHE A 7 21.42 8.00 -1.16
CA PHE A 7 20.10 7.57 -1.64
C PHE A 7 19.76 6.15 -1.18
N LYS A 8 20.76 5.25 -1.10
CA LYS A 8 20.57 3.89 -0.56
C LYS A 8 20.28 3.88 0.95
N LYS A 9 20.80 4.85 1.71
CA LYS A 9 20.66 4.90 3.17
C LYS A 9 19.31 5.45 3.63
N LYS A 10 18.67 6.33 2.85
CA LYS A 10 17.34 6.87 3.19
C LYS A 10 16.19 5.87 2.98
N ILE A 11 16.32 4.93 2.04
CA ILE A 11 15.33 3.88 1.79
C ILE A 11 15.21 2.93 3.00
N SER A 12 16.24 2.82 3.84
CA SER A 12 16.24 1.91 4.99
C SER A 12 15.37 2.39 6.17
N GLN A 13 14.80 3.60 6.14
CA GLN A 13 13.83 4.04 7.14
C GLN A 13 12.38 3.68 6.75
N GLY A 14 12.15 3.14 5.55
CA GLY A 14 10.83 2.73 5.06
C GLY A 14 10.74 1.22 4.79
N ALA A 15 9.52 0.73 4.59
CA ALA A 15 9.29 -0.64 4.12
C ALA A 15 9.48 -0.73 2.60
N SER A 16 10.31 -1.66 2.15
CA SER A 16 10.56 -1.92 0.71
C SER A 16 9.78 -3.14 0.23
N PHE A 17 9.17 -3.04 -0.96
CA PHE A 17 8.28 -4.07 -1.48
C PHE A 17 8.60 -4.45 -2.92
N ILE A 18 8.50 -5.74 -3.22
CA ILE A 18 8.45 -6.27 -4.59
C ILE A 18 6.99 -6.64 -4.87
N ILE A 19 6.42 -6.11 -5.95
CA ILE A 19 5.03 -6.36 -6.35
C ILE A 19 5.03 -7.13 -7.66
N ARG A 20 4.34 -8.27 -7.68
CA ARG A 20 4.09 -9.05 -8.89
C ARG A 20 2.61 -8.98 -9.23
N ILE A 21 2.27 -8.35 -10.35
CA ILE A 21 0.91 -8.33 -10.87
C ILE A 21 0.72 -9.56 -11.74
N THR A 22 -0.29 -10.38 -11.44
CA THR A 22 -0.59 -11.62 -12.18
C THR A 22 -1.84 -11.51 -13.04
N ASP A 23 -2.79 -10.68 -12.65
CA ASP A 23 -4.07 -10.52 -13.34
C ASP A 23 -4.65 -9.12 -13.12
N ARG A 24 -5.55 -8.71 -14.01
CA ARG A 24 -6.18 -7.39 -14.10
C ARG A 24 -7.71 -7.47 -14.21
N LYS A 25 -8.33 -8.57 -13.78
CA LYS A 25 -9.79 -8.74 -13.83
C LYS A 25 -10.53 -7.65 -13.05
N ASN A 26 -11.72 -7.26 -13.53
CA ASN A 26 -12.57 -6.23 -12.91
C ASN A 26 -11.86 -4.88 -12.73
N ASP A 27 -10.98 -4.53 -13.67
CA ASP A 27 -10.18 -3.30 -13.68
C ASP A 27 -9.33 -3.08 -12.42
N THR A 28 -9.06 -4.14 -11.65
CA THR A 28 -8.23 -4.08 -10.45
C THR A 28 -7.01 -4.96 -10.56
N TRP A 29 -5.91 -4.54 -9.94
CA TRP A 29 -4.70 -5.36 -9.86
C TRP A 29 -4.91 -6.53 -8.90
N GLN A 30 -4.43 -7.70 -9.31
CA GLN A 30 -4.32 -8.91 -8.48
C GLN A 30 -2.91 -9.47 -8.59
N GLY A 31 -2.42 -10.06 -7.51
CA GLY A 31 -1.07 -10.61 -7.51
C GLY A 31 -0.50 -10.83 -6.11
N SER A 32 0.82 -10.65 -5.98
CA SER A 32 1.53 -10.81 -4.72
C SER A 32 2.43 -9.62 -4.41
N ILE A 33 2.59 -9.34 -3.12
CA ILE A 33 3.51 -8.35 -2.58
C ILE A 33 4.48 -9.06 -1.62
N THR A 34 5.77 -8.83 -1.79
CA THR A 34 6.83 -9.36 -0.93
C THR A 34 7.52 -8.19 -0.22
N TRP A 35 7.49 -8.20 1.11
CA TRP A 35 8.27 -7.27 1.92
C TRP A 35 9.72 -7.73 1.97
N THR A 36 10.63 -6.96 1.37
CA THR A 36 12.03 -7.38 1.17
C THR A 36 12.81 -7.50 2.47
N ASP A 37 12.52 -6.65 3.45
CA ASP A 37 13.21 -6.63 4.75
C ASP A 37 12.84 -7.85 5.61
N ARG A 38 11.58 -8.30 5.54
CA ARG A 38 11.08 -9.40 6.38
C ARG A 38 10.89 -10.72 5.64
N GLY A 39 11.11 -10.75 4.33
CA GLY A 39 10.85 -11.93 3.49
C GLY A 39 9.38 -12.36 3.45
N VAL A 40 8.44 -11.52 3.90
CA VAL A 40 7.01 -11.89 3.99
C VAL A 40 6.35 -11.65 2.65
N THR A 41 5.75 -12.71 2.09
CA THR A 41 4.95 -12.61 0.86
C THR A 41 3.46 -12.77 1.16
N LYS A 42 2.64 -11.87 0.62
CA LYS A 42 1.17 -11.91 0.74
C LYS A 42 0.54 -11.74 -0.64
N TYR A 43 -0.64 -12.31 -0.81
CA TYR A 43 -1.45 -12.14 -2.02
C TYR A 43 -2.46 -11.03 -1.82
N PHE A 44 -2.77 -10.31 -2.89
CA PHE A 44 -3.84 -9.31 -2.94
C PHE A 44 -4.75 -9.60 -4.12
N ARG A 45 -6.05 -9.35 -3.93
CA ARG A 45 -7.11 -9.54 -4.93
C ARG A 45 -7.64 -8.22 -5.46
N SER A 46 -7.19 -7.09 -4.90
CA SER A 46 -7.51 -5.76 -5.42
C SER A 46 -6.43 -4.72 -5.11
N SER A 47 -6.47 -3.59 -5.83
CA SER A 47 -5.60 -2.44 -5.56
C SER A 47 -5.81 -1.89 -4.14
N LEU A 48 -7.04 -1.91 -3.62
CA LEU A 48 -7.31 -1.48 -2.24
C LEU A 48 -6.69 -2.43 -1.21
N GLU A 49 -6.73 -3.73 -1.46
CA GLU A 49 -6.11 -4.72 -0.59
C GLU A 49 -4.58 -4.58 -0.60
N LEU A 50 -3.98 -4.32 -1.76
CA LEU A 50 -2.55 -4.01 -1.88
C LEU A 50 -2.15 -2.81 -0.99
N ILE A 51 -2.92 -1.70 -1.05
CA ILE A 51 -2.66 -0.51 -0.23
C ILE A 51 -2.77 -0.83 1.26
N LYS A 52 -3.78 -1.61 1.68
CA LYS A 52 -3.91 -2.04 3.09
C LYS A 52 -2.73 -2.89 3.57
N LEU A 53 -2.19 -3.74 2.69
CA LEU A 53 -1.01 -4.56 3.01
C LEU A 53 0.24 -3.69 3.19
N MET A 54 0.43 -2.67 2.35
CA MET A 54 1.51 -1.69 2.50
C MET A 54 1.36 -0.89 3.79
N ASP A 55 0.16 -0.35 4.05
CA ASP A 55 -0.14 0.44 5.24
C ASP A 55 0.14 -0.35 6.53
N SER A 56 -0.34 -1.60 6.58
CA SER A 56 -0.05 -2.51 7.70
C SER A 56 1.45 -2.79 7.87
N ALA A 57 2.19 -2.96 6.77
CA ALA A 57 3.63 -3.22 6.83
C ALA A 57 4.43 -1.98 7.25
N VAL A 58 4.05 -0.78 6.79
CA VAL A 58 4.64 0.49 7.21
C VAL A 58 4.38 0.76 8.69
N GLN A 59 3.16 0.53 9.17
CA GLN A 59 2.83 0.66 10.59
C GLN A 59 3.62 -0.33 11.46
N ALA A 60 3.90 -1.53 10.94
CA ALA A 60 4.75 -2.53 11.60
C ALA A 60 6.25 -2.21 11.54
N ALA A 61 6.68 -1.40 10.57
CA ALA A 61 8.07 -0.98 10.39
C ALA A 61 8.40 0.29 11.18
N ALA A 62 7.43 1.17 11.40
CA ALA A 62 7.54 2.41 12.16
C ALA A 62 6.69 2.35 13.44
N PRO A 63 7.19 1.70 14.52
CA PRO A 63 6.46 1.58 15.78
C PRO A 63 6.21 2.93 16.48
N GLU A 64 6.89 4.01 16.08
CA GLU A 64 6.86 5.31 16.77
C GLU A 64 5.78 6.29 16.26
N ALA A 65 5.17 6.04 15.09
CA ALA A 65 4.23 6.96 14.46
C ALA A 65 2.91 6.24 14.14
N GLY A 66 2.05 6.11 15.15
CA GLY A 66 0.68 5.62 14.97
C GLY A 66 -0.08 6.50 13.98
N TYR A 67 -0.47 5.94 12.83
CA TYR A 67 -1.45 6.58 11.95
C TYR A 67 -2.79 6.65 12.69
N LYS A 68 -3.05 7.80 13.32
CA LYS A 68 -4.38 8.13 13.85
C LYS A 68 -5.31 8.20 12.64
N VAL A 69 -6.22 7.25 12.50
CA VAL A 69 -7.36 7.37 11.57
C VAL A 69 -8.14 8.62 11.95
N THR A 70 -7.84 9.73 11.30
CA THR A 70 -8.63 10.96 11.46
C THR A 70 -9.88 10.81 10.60
N ASP A 71 -11.00 11.28 11.13
CA ASP A 71 -12.36 11.10 10.61
C ASP A 71 -12.54 11.49 9.13
N LYS A 72 -11.65 12.34 8.60
CA LYS A 72 -11.62 12.79 7.20
C LYS A 72 -11.40 11.67 6.18
N GLY A 73 -10.73 10.58 6.53
CA GLY A 73 -10.53 9.43 5.63
C GLY A 73 -11.83 8.67 5.30
N LYS A 74 -12.85 8.75 6.18
CA LYS A 74 -14.14 8.07 6.00
C LYS A 74 -15.06 8.81 5.03
N GLU A 75 -14.90 10.13 4.87
CA GLU A 75 -15.74 10.94 3.98
C GLU A 75 -15.41 10.72 2.50
N ASN A 76 -14.14 10.51 2.17
CA ASN A 76 -13.70 10.30 0.79
C ASN A 76 -14.21 8.98 0.20
N ILE A 77 -14.34 7.93 1.02
CA ILE A 77 -14.89 6.62 0.60
C ILE A 77 -16.41 6.73 0.36
N ARG A 78 -17.11 7.61 1.08
CA ARG A 78 -18.55 7.84 0.89
C ARG A 78 -18.86 8.53 -0.45
N ARG A 79 -18.01 9.46 -0.93
CA ARG A 79 -18.18 10.06 -2.27
C ARG A 79 -18.03 9.03 -3.39
N ILE A 80 -17.03 8.16 -3.32
CA ILE A 80 -16.74 7.18 -4.39
C ILE A 80 -17.88 6.15 -4.55
N LYS A 81 -18.61 5.83 -3.48
CA LYS A 81 -19.70 4.83 -3.53
C LYS A 81 -21.03 5.39 -4.04
N THR A 82 -21.23 6.71 -4.02
CA THR A 82 -22.48 7.35 -4.45
C THR A 82 -22.53 7.55 -5.96
N GLU A 83 -21.40 7.88 -6.60
CA GLU A 83 -21.35 8.13 -8.06
C GLU A 83 -21.65 6.90 -8.93
N ARG A 84 -21.52 5.67 -8.40
CA ARG A 84 -21.81 4.43 -9.15
C ARG A 84 -23.29 3.98 -9.11
N ARG A 85 -24.17 4.65 -8.35
CA ARG A 85 -25.62 4.31 -8.34
C ARG A 85 -26.49 5.24 -9.17
N SER A 86 -25.96 6.33 -9.69
CA SER A 86 -26.74 7.34 -10.43
C SER A 86 -26.82 7.09 -11.94
N SER A 87 -26.30 5.96 -12.43
CA SER A 87 -26.21 5.66 -13.87
C SER A 87 -26.77 4.30 -14.27
N ILE A 88 -27.72 3.76 -13.49
CA ILE A 88 -28.57 2.62 -13.88
C ILE A 88 -30.02 3.01 -13.64
#